data_AF-A0A536E7P8-F1
#
_entry.id   AF-A0A536E7P8-F1
#
_cell.length_a   1.000
_cell.length_b   1.000
_cell.length_c   1.000
_cell.angle_alpha   90.00
_cell.angle_beta   90.00
_cell.angle_gamma   90.00
#
_symmetry.space_group_name_H-M   'P 1'
#
loop_
_entity.id
_entity.type
_entity.pdbx_description
1 polymer ?
#
loop_
_entity_poly.entity_id
_entity_poly.type
_entity_poly.pdbx_seq_one_letter_code
_entity_poly.pdbx_strand_id
1 'polypeptide(L)'
;MATSRCSARSLSRPRTSPHAAIISSRVCPITTWWERPTTPRGSVASTSRSNQKTASSSLSQSDVLELLNWFEHHRIDVWLNGGWGVDALLGHQTREHEDLDITISAADRAAYTATMEAARFRTYRVDNDFNWVLVDPRGRHVDVHLVDFSETLVTATGVRTYGPAGLPFEVGSLQGTGTIGGKPVKCETAEFQVRGHTSYTPDETDYRDVLALCRAFDIEVPPVFEALGFHR
;
A
#
# COMPACT_ATOMS: atom_id res chain seq x y z
N MET A 1 -15.96 60.70 -55.24
CA MET A 1 -15.19 59.86 -56.20
C MET A 1 -15.97 58.58 -56.46
N ALA A 2 -15.62 57.81 -57.49
CA ALA A 2 -16.46 56.74 -58.03
C ALA A 2 -15.87 55.33 -57.81
N THR A 3 -16.72 54.31 -58.02
CA THR A 3 -16.43 52.86 -58.16
C THR A 3 -15.80 52.15 -56.94
N SER A 4 -15.90 50.83 -56.78
CA SER A 4 -16.63 49.80 -57.55
C SER A 4 -17.27 48.73 -56.64
N ARG A 5 -18.14 47.89 -57.21
CA ARG A 5 -18.63 46.64 -56.59
C ARG A 5 -17.61 45.51 -56.77
N CYS A 6 -17.63 44.53 -55.86
CA CYS A 6 -17.62 43.12 -56.28
C CYS A 6 -18.34 42.23 -55.25
N SER A 7 -18.52 40.94 -55.57
CA SER A 7 -19.56 40.09 -54.96
C SER A 7 -19.04 38.80 -54.32
N ALA A 8 -19.94 38.20 -53.53
CA ALA A 8 -19.88 36.98 -52.75
C ALA A 8 -19.04 35.80 -53.27
N ARG A 9 -18.59 34.98 -52.31
CA ARG A 9 -18.80 33.52 -52.34
C ARG A 9 -19.18 33.00 -50.95
N SER A 10 -20.13 32.08 -50.91
CA SER A 10 -20.43 31.26 -49.73
C SER A 10 -19.51 30.05 -49.70
N LEU A 11 -19.32 29.45 -48.51
CA LEU A 11 -19.01 28.02 -48.39
C LEU A 11 -19.58 27.46 -47.07
N SER A 12 -20.31 26.36 -47.23
CA SER A 12 -20.99 25.48 -46.27
C SER A 12 -20.39 25.26 -44.87
N ARG A 13 -21.29 25.18 -43.87
CA ARG A 13 -21.14 24.29 -42.70
C ARG A 13 -21.08 22.81 -43.13
N PRO A 14 -20.21 21.98 -42.54
CA PRO A 14 -20.43 20.55 -42.36
C PRO A 14 -21.29 20.24 -41.12
N ARG A 15 -21.70 18.97 -40.92
CA ARG A 15 -22.50 18.50 -39.78
C ARG A 15 -21.79 17.37 -39.01
N THR A 16 -22.07 17.33 -37.70
CA THR A 16 -22.19 16.16 -36.79
C THR A 16 -21.52 14.82 -37.14
N SER A 17 -20.64 14.36 -36.24
CA SER A 17 -20.57 13.01 -35.65
C SER A 17 -20.36 11.75 -36.53
N PRO A 18 -19.98 10.60 -35.92
CA PRO A 18 -19.06 10.42 -34.79
C PRO A 18 -17.92 9.44 -35.14
N HIS A 19 -16.84 9.43 -34.35
CA HIS A 19 -15.95 8.26 -34.27
C HIS A 19 -15.73 7.88 -32.82
N ALA A 20 -16.19 6.69 -32.44
CA ALA A 20 -15.96 6.14 -31.11
C ALA A 20 -14.49 5.73 -31.01
N ALA A 21 -13.73 6.40 -30.14
CA ALA A 21 -12.46 5.88 -29.68
C ALA A 21 -12.76 4.65 -28.80
N ILE A 22 -12.42 3.46 -29.29
CA ILE A 22 -12.57 2.22 -28.52
C ILE A 22 -11.55 2.26 -27.39
N ILE A 23 -12.00 2.66 -26.20
CA ILE A 23 -11.23 2.48 -24.97
C ILE A 23 -11.11 0.96 -24.78
N SER A 24 -9.94 0.42 -25.10
CA SER A 24 -9.63 -0.98 -24.84
C SER A 24 -9.60 -1.18 -23.34
N SER A 25 -10.69 -1.71 -22.79
CA SER A 25 -10.83 -2.08 -21.39
C SER A 25 -9.93 -3.28 -21.10
N ARG A 26 -8.62 -3.04 -21.02
CA ARG A 26 -7.67 -3.95 -20.40
C ARG A 26 -8.04 -4.01 -18.92
N VAL A 27 -8.81 -5.02 -18.58
CA VAL A 27 -8.96 -5.47 -17.20
C VAL A 27 -7.55 -5.75 -16.70
N CYS A 28 -7.03 -4.89 -15.83
CA CYS A 28 -5.85 -5.25 -15.05
C CYS A 28 -6.26 -6.45 -14.18
N PRO A 29 -5.61 -7.61 -14.30
CA PRO A 29 -5.82 -8.67 -13.32
C PRO A 29 -5.41 -8.13 -11.95
N ILE A 30 -6.12 -8.56 -10.90
CA ILE A 30 -5.81 -8.13 -9.53
C ILE A 30 -4.51 -8.83 -9.10
N THR A 31 -3.38 -8.18 -9.34
CA THR A 31 -2.07 -8.58 -8.85
C THR A 31 -1.93 -8.15 -7.39
N THR A 32 -2.55 -8.95 -6.51
CA THR A 32 -1.90 -9.49 -5.31
C THR A 32 -0.92 -8.51 -4.60
N TRP A 33 -1.46 -7.38 -4.12
CA TRP A 33 -0.76 -6.11 -3.82
C TRP A 33 0.27 -6.11 -2.67
N TRP A 34 0.73 -7.27 -2.21
CA TRP A 34 1.60 -7.44 -1.04
C TRP A 34 2.54 -8.64 -1.13
N GLU A 35 2.54 -9.42 -2.22
CA GLU A 35 3.33 -10.66 -2.33
C GLU A 35 4.79 -10.47 -1.88
N ARG A 36 5.13 -10.98 -0.68
CA ARG A 36 6.53 -11.00 -0.21
C ARG A 36 7.37 -11.76 -1.24
N PRO A 37 8.43 -11.17 -1.85
CA PRO A 37 9.14 -11.80 -2.95
C PRO A 37 9.74 -13.16 -2.57
N THR A 38 9.21 -14.24 -3.14
CA THR A 38 9.72 -15.59 -2.89
C THR A 38 11.15 -15.72 -3.43
N THR A 39 12.11 -15.97 -2.54
CA THR A 39 13.52 -16.09 -2.94
C THR A 39 13.75 -17.39 -3.72
N PRO A 40 14.16 -17.35 -5.01
CA PRO A 40 14.35 -18.57 -5.79
C PRO A 40 15.52 -19.39 -5.23
N ARG A 41 15.26 -20.65 -4.85
CA ARG A 41 16.28 -21.54 -4.25
C ARG A 41 17.22 -22.12 -5.30
N GLY A 42 17.99 -21.24 -5.94
CA GLY A 42 18.96 -21.58 -6.99
C GLY A 42 20.15 -22.37 -6.47
N SER A 43 20.43 -23.52 -7.09
CA SER A 43 21.62 -24.34 -6.79
C SER A 43 22.80 -23.89 -7.66
N VAL A 44 23.84 -23.33 -7.03
CA VAL A 44 25.14 -23.03 -7.66
C VAL A 44 26.27 -23.42 -6.71
N ALA A 45 27.36 -23.97 -7.26
CA ALA A 45 28.41 -24.59 -6.48
C ALA A 45 29.37 -23.59 -5.78
N SER A 46 29.89 -24.05 -4.64
CA SER A 46 30.97 -23.48 -3.81
C SER A 46 31.93 -22.48 -4.48
N THR A 47 31.98 -21.27 -3.92
CA THR A 47 33.26 -20.56 -3.70
C THR A 47 33.17 -19.81 -2.36
N SER A 48 34.17 -19.96 -1.50
CA SER A 48 34.13 -19.44 -0.13
C SER A 48 34.29 -17.92 -0.06
N ARG A 49 33.18 -17.20 0.09
CA ARG A 49 33.15 -15.87 0.72
C ARG A 49 32.64 -15.99 2.16
N SER A 50 33.14 -15.12 3.04
CA SER A 50 32.74 -15.07 4.44
C SER A 50 31.24 -14.86 4.57
N ASN A 51 30.52 -15.85 5.08
CA ASN A 51 29.07 -15.81 5.26
C ASN A 51 28.69 -14.91 6.46
N GLN A 52 28.83 -13.59 6.28
CA GLN A 52 28.13 -12.64 7.11
C GLN A 52 26.64 -12.78 6.81
N LYS A 53 25.95 -13.62 7.58
CA LYS A 53 24.52 -13.45 7.80
C LYS A 53 24.34 -12.01 8.30
N THR A 54 23.79 -11.15 7.46
CA THR A 54 23.11 -9.95 7.94
C THR A 54 22.04 -10.42 8.91
N ALA A 55 22.13 -10.02 10.19
CA ALA A 55 21.01 -10.20 11.09
C ALA A 55 19.81 -9.45 10.50
N SER A 56 18.62 -10.05 10.52
CA SER A 56 17.39 -9.30 10.30
C SER A 56 17.34 -8.24 11.40
N SER A 57 17.36 -6.98 11.00
CA SER A 57 17.31 -5.84 11.92
C SER A 57 15.85 -5.62 12.31
N SER A 58 15.39 -6.34 13.34
CA SER A 58 14.03 -6.17 13.84
C SER A 58 13.80 -4.73 14.30
N LEU A 59 12.68 -4.17 13.86
CA LEU A 59 12.27 -2.82 14.19
C LEU A 59 11.68 -2.82 15.60
N SER A 60 12.11 -1.89 16.46
CA SER A 60 11.59 -1.80 17.82
C SER A 60 10.37 -0.88 17.92
N GLN A 61 9.54 -1.05 18.95
CA GLN A 61 8.47 -0.11 19.28
C GLN A 61 8.98 1.34 19.40
N SER A 62 10.22 1.54 19.86
CA SER A 62 10.83 2.88 19.96
C SER A 62 11.16 3.46 18.59
N ASP A 63 11.52 2.63 17.61
CA ASP A 63 11.80 3.06 16.24
C ASP A 63 10.52 3.44 15.50
N VAL A 64 9.45 2.66 15.66
CA VAL A 64 8.13 3.01 15.11
C VAL A 64 7.65 4.34 15.69
N LEU A 65 7.79 4.55 17.00
CA LEU A 65 7.43 5.83 17.62
C LEU A 65 8.30 7.00 17.14
N GLU A 66 9.60 6.79 16.90
CA GLU A 66 10.49 7.78 16.29
C GLU A 66 10.01 8.18 14.88
N LEU A 67 9.69 7.20 14.04
CA LEU A 67 9.22 7.42 12.66
C LEU A 67 7.82 8.06 12.63
N LEU A 68 6.89 7.62 13.47
CA LEU A 68 5.55 8.23 13.58
C LEU A 68 5.60 9.67 14.08
N ASN A 69 6.51 9.99 15.02
CA ASN A 69 6.75 11.37 15.46
C ASN A 69 7.38 12.23 14.33
N TRP A 70 8.23 11.64 13.49
CA TRP A 70 8.82 12.30 12.32
C TRP A 70 7.77 12.65 11.26
N PHE A 71 6.90 11.70 10.89
CA PHE A 71 5.80 11.95 9.95
C PHE A 71 4.83 13.04 10.47
N GLU A 72 4.45 12.97 11.74
CA GLU A 72 3.61 13.98 12.40
C GLU A 72 4.26 15.38 12.39
N HIS A 73 5.56 15.49 12.69
CA HIS A 73 6.31 16.75 12.62
C HIS A 73 6.30 17.35 11.21
N HIS A 74 6.43 16.50 10.18
CA HIS A 74 6.39 16.88 8.77
C HIS A 74 4.96 17.06 8.21
N ARG A 75 3.92 16.82 9.02
CA ARG A 75 2.49 16.85 8.62
C ARG A 75 2.13 15.88 7.49
N ILE A 76 2.81 14.74 7.45
CA ILE A 76 2.47 13.64 6.55
C ILE A 76 1.48 12.74 7.30
N ASP A 77 0.28 12.60 6.77
CA ASP A 77 -0.70 11.69 7.33
C ASP A 77 -0.38 10.25 6.93
N VAL A 78 -0.14 9.40 7.92
CA VAL A 78 0.18 7.98 7.77
C VAL A 78 -0.88 7.13 8.49
N TRP A 79 -1.16 5.95 7.92
CA TRP A 79 -1.94 4.89 8.53
C TRP A 79 -1.08 3.63 8.60
N LEU A 80 -0.98 3.00 9.77
CA LEU A 80 -0.29 1.71 9.88
C LEU A 80 -1.09 0.59 9.20
N ASN A 81 -0.40 -0.22 8.42
CA ASN A 81 -0.89 -1.51 7.94
C ASN A 81 0.08 -2.62 8.36
N GLY A 82 -0.04 -3.83 7.80
CA GLY A 82 0.86 -4.94 8.06
C GLY A 82 1.00 -5.28 9.56
N GLY A 83 2.17 -5.78 9.95
CA GLY A 83 2.40 -6.33 11.29
C GLY A 83 2.30 -5.29 12.42
N TRP A 84 2.80 -4.07 12.19
CA TRP A 84 2.65 -2.99 13.17
C TRP A 84 1.22 -2.41 13.21
N GLY A 85 0.45 -2.51 12.13
CA GLY A 85 -0.98 -2.23 12.14
C GLY A 85 -1.78 -3.26 12.95
N VAL A 86 -1.43 -4.54 12.87
CA VAL A 86 -2.00 -5.62 13.69
C VAL A 86 -1.72 -5.36 15.17
N ASP A 87 -0.46 -5.14 15.55
CA ASP A 87 -0.08 -4.88 16.94
C ASP A 87 -0.64 -3.55 17.49
N ALA A 88 -0.86 -2.55 16.63
CA ALA A 88 -1.56 -1.33 17.00
C ALA A 88 -3.04 -1.59 17.33
N LEU A 89 -3.75 -2.36 16.51
CA LEU A 89 -5.15 -2.76 16.74
C LEU A 89 -5.30 -3.61 18.01
N LEU A 90 -4.32 -4.48 18.29
CA LEU A 90 -4.28 -5.32 19.50
C LEU A 90 -3.76 -4.57 20.75
N GLY A 91 -3.19 -3.37 20.57
CA GLY A 91 -2.67 -2.52 21.65
C GLY A 91 -1.41 -3.04 22.35
N HIS A 92 -0.78 -4.09 21.83
CA HIS A 92 0.44 -4.70 22.37
C HIS A 92 1.23 -5.40 21.27
N GLN A 93 2.55 -5.49 21.45
CA GLN A 93 3.43 -6.16 20.48
C GLN A 93 3.29 -7.69 20.59
N THR A 94 2.94 -8.38 19.50
CA THR A 94 2.75 -9.84 19.47
C THR A 94 3.98 -10.59 18.97
N ARG A 95 4.80 -9.97 18.12
CA ARG A 95 5.99 -10.57 17.48
C ARG A 95 7.07 -9.52 17.16
N GLU A 96 8.22 -9.99 16.67
CA GLU A 96 9.18 -9.11 15.99
C GLU A 96 8.72 -8.80 14.56
N HIS A 97 9.09 -7.61 14.06
CA HIS A 97 8.78 -7.08 12.73
C HIS A 97 10.09 -6.62 12.07
N GLU A 98 10.24 -6.73 10.75
CA GLU A 98 11.49 -6.41 10.03
C GLU A 98 11.47 -4.99 9.40
N ASP A 99 10.29 -4.38 9.42
CA ASP A 99 9.79 -3.31 8.57
C ASP A 99 8.73 -2.47 9.34
N LEU A 100 8.31 -1.36 8.74
CA LEU A 100 7.14 -0.57 9.13
C LEU A 100 6.29 -0.30 7.89
N ASP A 101 5.14 -0.96 7.80
CA ASP A 101 4.23 -0.82 6.67
C ASP A 101 3.28 0.38 6.89
N ILE A 102 3.31 1.34 5.97
CA ILE A 102 2.47 2.55 6.04
C ILE A 102 1.69 2.80 4.74
N THR A 103 0.45 3.24 4.91
CA THR A 103 -0.36 3.84 3.84
C THR A 103 -0.30 5.36 3.95
N ILE A 104 -0.11 6.06 2.83
CA ILE A 104 -0.08 7.52 2.73
C ILE A 104 -0.93 8.01 1.54
N SER A 105 -1.39 9.26 1.61
CA SER A 105 -2.11 9.91 0.51
C SER A 105 -1.22 10.06 -0.73
N ALA A 106 -1.77 9.74 -1.92
CA ALA A 106 -1.11 9.98 -3.21
C ALA A 106 -0.74 11.46 -3.41
N ALA A 107 -1.48 12.40 -2.80
CA ALA A 107 -1.17 13.83 -2.81
C ALA A 107 0.10 14.17 -2.01
N ASP A 108 0.39 13.42 -0.92
CA ASP A 108 1.53 13.67 -0.04
C ASP A 108 2.82 13.04 -0.56
N ARG A 109 2.77 12.21 -1.62
CA ARG A 109 3.91 11.50 -2.22
C ARG A 109 5.16 12.38 -2.36
N ALA A 110 5.02 13.60 -2.89
CA ALA A 110 6.15 14.50 -3.11
C ALA A 110 6.75 15.05 -1.79
N ALA A 111 5.91 15.37 -0.81
CA ALA A 111 6.34 15.83 0.51
C ALA A 111 6.98 14.70 1.33
N TYR A 112 6.44 13.48 1.20
CA TYR A 112 7.00 12.26 1.78
C TYR A 112 8.38 11.95 1.20
N THR A 113 8.53 11.87 -0.12
CA THR A 113 9.83 11.60 -0.77
C THR A 113 10.90 12.59 -0.32
N ALA A 114 10.63 13.91 -0.40
CA ALA A 114 11.60 14.93 0.01
C ALA A 114 11.95 14.87 1.51
N THR A 115 10.97 14.55 2.36
CA THR A 115 11.16 14.37 3.82
C THR A 115 12.04 13.16 4.13
N MET A 116 11.82 12.04 3.43
CA MET A 116 12.57 10.80 3.63
C MET A 116 14.00 10.90 3.07
N GLU A 117 14.18 11.53 1.90
CA GLU A 117 15.51 11.86 1.36
C GLU A 117 16.31 12.75 2.33
N ALA A 118 15.68 13.76 2.94
CA ALA A 118 16.30 14.60 3.96
C ALA A 118 16.69 13.81 5.22
N ALA A 119 15.88 12.82 5.62
CA ALA A 119 16.19 11.85 6.68
C ALA A 119 17.25 10.79 6.27
N ARG A 120 17.78 10.85 5.04
CA ARG A 120 18.74 9.89 4.44
C ARG A 120 18.20 8.48 4.25
N PHE A 121 16.88 8.32 4.21
CA PHE A 121 16.29 7.12 3.61
C PHE A 121 16.59 7.09 2.12
N ARG A 122 16.73 5.87 1.58
CA ARG A 122 16.95 5.59 0.16
C ARG A 122 16.05 4.43 -0.27
N THR A 123 15.68 4.39 -1.54
CA THR A 123 14.94 3.26 -2.10
C THR A 123 15.71 1.96 -1.93
N TYR A 124 15.07 0.96 -1.35
CA TYR A 124 15.56 -0.41 -1.20
C TYR A 124 14.96 -1.33 -2.27
N ARG A 125 13.64 -1.22 -2.46
CA ARG A 125 12.83 -2.03 -3.38
C ARG A 125 11.75 -1.12 -4.00
N VAL A 126 11.32 -1.41 -5.22
CA VAL A 126 10.13 -0.80 -5.85
C VAL A 126 9.35 -1.95 -6.46
N ASP A 127 8.10 -2.11 -6.06
CA ASP A 127 7.27 -3.25 -6.45
C ASP A 127 6.22 -2.84 -7.48
N ASN A 128 5.68 -1.63 -7.39
CA ASN A 128 4.91 -0.98 -8.45
C ASN A 128 4.87 0.55 -8.29
N ASP A 129 4.18 1.27 -9.19
CA ASP A 129 4.06 2.74 -9.16
C ASP A 129 3.46 3.31 -7.85
N PHE A 130 2.73 2.48 -7.09
CA PHE A 130 2.03 2.83 -5.85
C PHE A 130 2.60 2.13 -4.59
N ASN A 131 3.64 1.28 -4.72
CA ASN A 131 4.26 0.60 -3.59
C ASN A 131 5.78 0.41 -3.73
N TRP A 132 6.52 0.79 -2.67
CA TRP A 132 7.98 0.71 -2.61
C TRP A 132 8.52 0.70 -1.17
N VAL A 133 9.72 0.15 -0.98
CA VAL A 133 10.43 0.16 0.30
C VAL A 133 11.53 1.20 0.33
N LEU A 134 11.62 1.94 1.43
CA LEU A 134 12.76 2.76 1.80
C LEU A 134 13.58 2.10 2.93
N VAL A 135 14.89 2.35 2.96
CA VAL A 135 15.78 1.94 4.08
C VAL A 135 16.66 3.10 4.53
N ASP A 136 16.85 3.26 5.85
CA ASP A 136 17.71 4.29 6.44
C ASP A 136 19.16 3.82 6.72
N PRO A 137 20.07 4.69 7.18
CA PRO A 137 21.44 4.30 7.55
C PRO A 137 21.55 3.39 8.79
N ARG A 138 20.46 3.15 9.52
CA ARG A 138 20.37 2.21 10.66
C ARG A 138 19.89 0.83 10.22
N GLY A 139 19.41 0.67 8.98
CA GLY A 139 18.85 -0.57 8.44
C GLY A 139 17.34 -0.71 8.62
N ARG A 140 16.64 0.34 9.07
CA ARG A 140 15.19 0.29 9.27
C ARG A 140 14.47 0.40 7.93
N HIS A 141 13.61 -0.55 7.63
CA HIS A 141 12.78 -0.54 6.43
C HIS A 141 11.43 0.12 6.70
N VAL A 142 10.91 0.83 5.70
CA VAL A 142 9.54 1.36 5.67
C VAL A 142 8.95 0.97 4.32
N ASP A 143 7.93 0.12 4.32
CA ASP A 143 7.16 -0.23 3.12
C ASP A 143 6.00 0.75 2.97
N VAL A 144 5.78 1.26 1.76
CA VAL A 144 4.98 2.47 1.51
C VAL A 144 3.88 2.16 0.51
N HIS A 145 2.63 2.45 0.87
CA HIS A 145 1.45 2.18 0.07
C HIS A 145 0.73 3.50 -0.25
N LEU A 146 0.48 3.79 -1.53
CA LEU A 146 -0.30 4.98 -1.92
C LEU A 146 -1.80 4.67 -1.99
N VAL A 147 -2.60 5.53 -1.38
CA VAL A 147 -4.06 5.59 -1.57
C VAL A 147 -4.46 6.93 -2.21
N ASP A 148 -5.32 6.89 -3.22
CA ASP A 148 -5.82 8.10 -3.89
C ASP A 148 -7.25 8.43 -3.44
N PHE A 149 -7.37 9.38 -2.51
CA PHE A 149 -8.66 9.84 -1.98
C PHE A 149 -9.44 10.77 -2.94
N SER A 150 -8.96 11.04 -4.17
CA SER A 150 -9.56 12.03 -5.06
C SER A 150 -10.89 11.60 -5.69
N GLU A 151 -11.09 10.30 -5.94
CA GLU A 151 -12.34 9.72 -6.44
C GLU A 151 -12.79 8.52 -5.59
N THR A 152 -14.06 8.12 -5.72
CA THR A 152 -14.52 6.78 -5.33
C THR A 152 -14.93 5.99 -6.56
N LEU A 153 -14.21 4.92 -6.83
CA LEU A 153 -14.53 3.96 -7.86
C LEU A 153 -15.48 2.88 -7.32
N VAL A 154 -16.16 2.18 -8.23
CA VAL A 154 -16.97 0.98 -7.91
C VAL A 154 -16.45 -0.17 -8.75
N THR A 155 -16.03 -1.24 -8.07
CA THR A 155 -15.53 -2.46 -8.71
C THR A 155 -16.65 -3.25 -9.41
N ALA A 156 -16.29 -4.21 -10.25
CA ALA A 156 -17.26 -5.12 -10.90
C ALA A 156 -18.07 -5.97 -9.90
N THR A 157 -17.61 -6.10 -8.65
CA THR A 157 -18.33 -6.79 -7.55
C THR A 157 -19.15 -5.83 -6.68
N GLY A 158 -19.20 -4.54 -7.02
CA GLY A 158 -19.97 -3.52 -6.27
C GLY A 158 -19.25 -2.92 -5.06
N VAL A 159 -18.05 -3.39 -4.72
CA VAL A 159 -17.21 -2.81 -3.66
C VAL A 159 -16.77 -1.41 -4.06
N ARG A 160 -16.87 -0.44 -3.14
CA ARG A 160 -16.41 0.94 -3.33
C ARG A 160 -14.95 1.08 -2.90
N THR A 161 -14.09 1.60 -3.76
CA THR A 161 -12.67 1.81 -3.46
C THR A 161 -12.23 3.25 -3.75
N TYR A 162 -11.16 3.67 -3.10
CA TYR A 162 -10.37 4.83 -3.48
C TYR A 162 -9.62 4.56 -4.82
N GLY A 163 -9.11 5.62 -5.45
CA GLY A 163 -8.51 5.59 -6.78
C GLY A 163 -8.73 6.91 -7.55
N PRO A 164 -8.28 6.99 -8.82
CA PRO A 164 -7.62 5.94 -9.60
C PRO A 164 -6.08 5.84 -9.44
N ALA A 165 -5.41 6.83 -8.83
CA ALA A 165 -3.93 6.93 -8.80
C ALA A 165 -3.30 6.33 -7.52
N GLY A 166 -3.77 5.16 -7.09
CA GLY A 166 -3.28 4.45 -5.91
C GLY A 166 -3.72 2.98 -5.87
N LEU A 167 -3.34 2.28 -4.81
CA LEU A 167 -3.83 0.93 -4.51
C LEU A 167 -5.35 0.96 -4.19
N PRO A 168 -6.10 -0.12 -4.50
CA PRO A 168 -7.55 -0.15 -4.38
C PRO A 168 -8.04 -0.38 -2.94
N PHE A 169 -7.76 0.56 -2.04
CA PHE A 169 -8.28 0.59 -0.68
C PHE A 169 -9.81 0.74 -0.66
N GLU A 170 -10.50 -0.04 0.17
CA GLU A 170 -11.95 0.07 0.34
C GLU A 170 -12.34 1.40 1.03
N VAL A 171 -13.48 1.99 0.65
CA VAL A 171 -13.96 3.22 1.30
C VAL A 171 -14.33 2.96 2.76
N GLY A 172 -13.54 3.52 3.68
CA GLY A 172 -13.65 3.29 5.13
C GLY A 172 -12.55 2.38 5.72
N SER A 173 -11.79 1.66 4.89
CA SER A 173 -10.69 0.78 5.35
C SER A 173 -9.63 1.47 6.22
N LEU A 174 -9.44 2.78 6.05
CA LEU A 174 -8.47 3.61 6.74
C LEU A 174 -9.09 4.42 7.91
N GLN A 175 -10.13 3.88 8.54
CA GLN A 175 -10.77 4.43 9.75
C GLN A 175 -10.38 3.68 11.03
N GLY A 176 -9.43 2.74 10.96
CA GLY A 176 -8.91 2.02 12.11
C GLY A 176 -8.15 2.95 13.05
N THR A 177 -8.28 2.70 14.36
CA THR A 177 -7.49 3.37 15.40
C THR A 177 -6.94 2.34 16.37
N GLY A 178 -5.66 2.48 16.72
CA GLY A 178 -4.93 1.58 17.60
C GLY A 178 -3.98 2.33 18.52
N THR A 179 -3.13 1.62 19.25
CA THR A 179 -2.09 2.22 20.10
C THR A 179 -0.75 1.49 20.01
N ILE A 180 0.34 2.24 19.82
CA ILE A 180 1.72 1.74 19.91
C ILE A 180 2.39 2.40 21.13
N GLY A 181 2.84 1.62 22.10
CA GLY A 181 3.45 2.16 23.33
C GLY A 181 2.56 3.15 24.11
N GLY A 182 1.24 3.07 23.95
CA GLY A 182 0.27 4.03 24.50
C GLY A 182 0.06 5.31 23.68
N LYS A 183 0.81 5.54 22.59
CA LYS A 183 0.49 6.60 21.62
C LYS A 183 -0.67 6.14 20.72
N PRO A 184 -1.77 6.90 20.60
CA PRO A 184 -2.81 6.62 19.60
C PRO A 184 -2.28 6.75 18.18
N VAL A 185 -2.67 5.83 17.30
CA VAL A 185 -2.25 5.78 15.88
C VAL A 185 -3.43 5.53 14.96
N LYS A 186 -3.37 6.08 13.74
CA LYS A 186 -4.25 5.72 12.63
C LYS A 186 -3.77 4.39 12.04
N CYS A 187 -4.70 3.54 11.63
CA CYS A 187 -4.39 2.27 10.99
C CYS A 187 -5.51 1.83 10.03
N GLU A 188 -5.28 0.75 9.32
CA GLU A 188 -6.35 -0.01 8.67
C GLU A 188 -7.35 -0.57 9.70
N THR A 189 -8.60 -0.81 9.30
CA THR A 189 -9.55 -1.55 10.15
C THR A 189 -9.18 -3.04 10.19
N ALA A 190 -9.52 -3.72 11.29
CA ALA A 190 -9.19 -5.12 11.48
C ALA A 190 -9.76 -6.02 10.38
N GLU A 191 -10.95 -5.71 9.86
CA GLU A 191 -11.56 -6.48 8.76
C GLU A 191 -10.85 -6.27 7.43
N PHE A 192 -10.27 -5.08 7.18
CA PHE A 192 -9.50 -4.82 5.96
C PHE A 192 -8.12 -5.48 6.03
N GLN A 193 -7.43 -5.41 7.18
CA GLN A 193 -6.22 -6.21 7.45
C GLN A 193 -6.47 -7.71 7.20
N VAL A 194 -7.54 -8.28 7.80
CA VAL A 194 -7.90 -9.69 7.60
C VAL A 194 -8.23 -10.00 6.14
N ARG A 195 -8.89 -9.10 5.40
CA ARG A 195 -9.15 -9.27 3.95
C ARG A 195 -7.88 -9.16 3.09
N GLY A 196 -6.94 -8.28 3.44
CA GLY A 196 -5.67 -8.13 2.73
C GLY A 196 -4.97 -9.47 2.56
N HIS A 197 -4.81 -10.19 3.66
CA HIS A 197 -4.20 -11.52 3.75
C HIS A 197 -4.96 -12.67 3.06
N THR A 198 -5.97 -12.38 2.21
CA THR A 198 -6.67 -13.37 1.37
C THR A 198 -6.34 -13.27 -0.13
N SER A 199 -5.59 -12.26 -0.54
CA SER A 199 -5.26 -11.96 -1.96
C SER A 199 -3.81 -12.29 -2.36
N TYR A 200 -3.12 -13.11 -1.56
CA TYR A 200 -1.76 -13.63 -1.75
C TYR A 200 -1.70 -15.03 -1.07
N THR A 201 -0.57 -15.75 -1.09
CA THR A 201 -0.47 -17.08 -0.42
C THR A 201 0.13 -16.92 0.98
N PRO A 202 -0.65 -17.07 2.06
CA PRO A 202 -0.19 -16.74 3.41
C PRO A 202 0.75 -17.79 4.04
N ASP A 203 1.65 -17.30 4.87
CA ASP A 203 2.53 -18.09 5.74
C ASP A 203 2.03 -18.17 7.20
N GLU A 204 2.83 -18.79 8.07
CA GLU A 204 2.48 -19.03 9.48
C GLU A 204 2.44 -17.75 10.34
N THR A 205 3.08 -16.68 9.87
CA THR A 205 3.05 -15.33 10.46
C THR A 205 1.73 -14.66 10.12
N ASP A 206 1.37 -14.64 8.83
CA ASP A 206 0.10 -14.09 8.35
C ASP A 206 -1.09 -14.77 9.05
N TYR A 207 -1.02 -16.10 9.25
CA TYR A 207 -2.02 -16.83 10.02
C TYR A 207 -2.12 -16.38 11.48
N ARG A 208 -1.00 -16.16 12.17
CA ARG A 208 -0.98 -15.72 13.58
C ARG A 208 -1.60 -14.33 13.72
N ASP A 209 -1.21 -13.41 12.84
CA ASP A 209 -1.68 -12.03 12.82
C ASP A 209 -3.19 -11.97 12.54
N VAL A 210 -3.66 -12.68 11.51
CA VAL A 210 -5.10 -12.81 11.18
C VAL A 210 -5.88 -13.47 12.32
N LEU A 211 -5.38 -14.58 12.90
CA LEU A 211 -6.06 -15.28 13.99
C LEU A 211 -6.17 -14.42 15.26
N ALA A 212 -5.17 -13.56 15.53
CA ALA A 212 -5.21 -12.61 16.62
C ALA A 212 -6.28 -11.53 16.39
N LEU A 213 -6.35 -10.94 15.20
CA LEU A 213 -7.40 -9.98 14.85
C LEU A 213 -8.79 -10.62 14.90
N CYS A 214 -8.98 -11.81 14.31
CA CYS A 214 -10.26 -12.53 14.33
C CYS A 214 -10.77 -12.77 15.76
N ARG A 215 -9.88 -13.15 16.69
CA ARG A 215 -10.21 -13.36 18.11
C ARG A 215 -10.49 -12.05 18.88
N ALA A 216 -9.84 -10.95 18.51
CA ALA A 216 -9.99 -9.67 19.21
C ALA A 216 -11.20 -8.85 18.73
N PHE A 217 -11.61 -9.01 17.48
CA PHE A 217 -12.64 -8.19 16.82
C PHE A 217 -13.90 -8.97 16.40
N ASP A 218 -14.03 -10.25 16.78
CA ASP A 218 -15.16 -11.14 16.43
C ASP A 218 -15.37 -11.30 14.91
N ILE A 219 -14.25 -11.45 14.18
CA ILE A 219 -14.23 -11.61 12.71
C ILE A 219 -14.06 -13.09 12.36
N GLU A 220 -14.89 -13.61 11.45
CA GLU A 220 -14.75 -14.97 10.92
C GLU A 220 -13.38 -15.17 10.23
N VAL A 221 -12.70 -16.28 10.55
CA VAL A 221 -11.39 -16.60 9.96
C VAL A 221 -11.55 -16.94 8.48
N PRO A 222 -10.85 -16.28 7.54
CA PRO A 222 -11.03 -16.56 6.12
C PRO A 222 -10.68 -18.03 5.76
N PRO A 223 -11.52 -18.75 4.99
CA PRO A 223 -11.32 -20.19 4.72
C PRO A 223 -10.00 -20.60 4.07
N VAL A 224 -9.26 -19.66 3.46
CA VAL A 224 -7.89 -19.90 2.94
C VAL A 224 -6.92 -20.36 4.04
N PHE A 225 -7.09 -19.88 5.27
CA PHE A 225 -6.25 -20.25 6.41
C PHE A 225 -6.58 -21.64 6.97
N GLU A 226 -7.86 -22.02 6.95
CA GLU A 226 -8.30 -23.35 7.33
C GLU A 226 -7.76 -24.41 6.36
N ALA A 227 -7.86 -24.12 5.05
CA ALA A 227 -7.37 -25.00 3.98
C ALA A 227 -5.86 -25.26 4.03
N LEU A 228 -5.06 -24.37 4.64
CA LEU A 228 -3.62 -24.53 4.83
C LEU A 228 -3.25 -25.36 6.07
N GLY A 229 -4.22 -25.75 6.90
CA GLY A 229 -4.03 -26.71 7.97
C GLY A 229 -3.36 -26.16 9.23
N PHE A 230 -3.29 -24.83 9.42
CA PHE A 230 -2.72 -24.18 10.61
C PHE A 230 -3.51 -24.40 11.92
N HIS A 231 -4.46 -25.34 11.96
CA HIS A 231 -5.27 -25.67 13.12
C HIS A 231 -4.49 -26.44 14.22
N ARG A 232 -3.66 -25.76 15.01
CA ARG A 232 -3.21 -26.19 16.36
C ARG A 232 -2.70 -25.01 17.21
#